data_AF-A0A0P1GVI6-F1
#
_entry.id   AF-A0A0P1GVI6-F1
#
_cell.length_a   1.000
_cell.length_b   1.000
_cell.length_c   1.000
_cell.angle_alpha   90.00
_cell.angle_beta   90.00
_cell.angle_gamma   90.00
#
_symmetry.space_group_name_H-M   'P 1'
#
loop_
_entity.id
_entity.type
_entity.pdbx_description
1 polymer ?
#
loop_
_entity_poly.entity_id
_entity_poly.type
_entity_poly.pdbx_seq_one_letter_code
_entity_poly.pdbx_strand_id
1 'polypeptide(L)'
;MKNIFSSFVVLAEMRTGSNFLEANLNALEGVFCRGEAFNPAFIGYPNSEEILGISQVQRDKNPNRLLAALRDDPDGLSGFRYFHDHDPRVLDQILADERCAKVILTRNPLDSYVSWKIAQATGQWKLTNIKARKSEKAVFDAEEFANHIAALQVFQVEVLNRLQASGQTAFYVAYEDLQSLDVMNGLAQWLGVPARLEALDSKLKPQNPEPITAKVANPEVMEAALAGMDRFNMTRTPNFEPRRGPSVPGYFAADVLPLLFQPIDGGPTAQVLDWMAGLEGAASDGLQTKLNQKELRQWKRAHEGFCSFTVVRHPVARAHAVFCERVLLADPKSLRQIRQAMQGQFKLKLPKFDSGTILPKDYDLAAHREAFLKFLAFVKANLAGQTTVRVDSAWASQREILNGFAELAAPDHVLHEAELTEELPHLARRVQRRAGQDAGDIPPVLGASEDLPFALGDIYDAEIESLCRSIYQRDYVTFGFGDWRRG
;
A
#
# COMPACT_ATOMS: atom_id res chain seq x y z
N MET A 1 11.97 3.82 -33.14
CA MET A 1 10.63 3.48 -32.60
C MET A 1 9.62 4.27 -33.41
N LYS A 2 8.51 3.68 -33.83
CA LYS A 2 7.43 4.44 -34.49
C LYS A 2 6.89 5.45 -33.48
N ASN A 3 6.78 6.71 -33.86
CA ASN A 3 6.23 7.74 -32.98
C ASN A 3 4.72 7.49 -32.83
N ILE A 4 4.31 7.00 -31.66
CA ILE A 4 2.92 6.58 -31.38
C ILE A 4 2.03 7.75 -30.97
N PHE A 5 2.62 8.83 -30.47
CA PHE A 5 1.89 9.97 -29.96
C PHE A 5 1.79 11.11 -30.99
N SER A 6 0.61 11.73 -31.07
CA SER A 6 0.34 12.96 -31.84
C SER A 6 0.27 14.19 -30.95
N SER A 7 0.09 14.01 -29.64
CA SER A 7 0.11 15.08 -28.66
C SER A 7 0.49 14.54 -27.28
N PHE A 8 0.68 15.40 -26.29
CA PHE A 8 0.79 14.99 -24.89
C PHE A 8 0.06 15.95 -23.94
N VAL A 9 -0.27 15.44 -22.76
CA VAL A 9 -0.81 16.22 -21.64
C VAL A 9 0.08 16.02 -20.42
N VAL A 10 0.37 17.10 -19.71
CA VAL A 10 0.98 17.09 -18.39
C VAL A 10 -0.14 17.30 -17.36
N LEU A 11 -0.64 16.18 -16.82
CA LEU A 11 -1.59 16.16 -15.71
C LEU A 11 -0.82 16.50 -14.44
N ALA A 12 -1.07 17.68 -13.91
CA ALA A 12 -0.30 18.27 -12.83
C ALA A 12 -1.20 19.12 -11.94
N GLU A 13 -0.61 19.80 -10.96
CA GLU A 13 -1.32 20.73 -10.10
C GLU A 13 -0.55 22.03 -9.93
N MET A 14 -1.23 23.03 -9.36
CA MET A 14 -0.57 24.26 -8.97
C MET A 14 0.65 23.94 -8.08
N ARG A 15 1.79 24.55 -8.42
CA ARG A 15 3.06 24.41 -7.67
C ARG A 15 3.64 23.00 -7.59
N THR A 16 3.30 22.07 -8.50
CA THR A 16 3.99 20.77 -8.60
C THR A 16 5.32 20.80 -9.35
N GLY A 17 5.77 21.97 -9.80
CA GLY A 17 6.95 22.09 -10.68
C GLY A 17 6.62 21.99 -12.18
N SER A 18 5.34 22.01 -12.55
CA SER A 18 4.90 21.87 -13.94
C SER A 18 5.49 22.91 -14.90
N ASN A 19 5.73 24.14 -14.44
CA ASN A 19 6.45 25.17 -15.21
C ASN A 19 7.91 24.79 -15.51
N PHE A 20 8.58 24.09 -14.59
CA PHE A 20 9.96 23.64 -14.81
C PHE A 20 10.01 22.51 -15.83
N LEU A 21 9.10 21.54 -15.69
CA LEU A 21 8.95 20.46 -16.65
C LEU A 21 8.63 21.01 -18.04
N GLU A 22 7.71 21.98 -18.12
CA GLU A 22 7.39 22.69 -19.37
C GLU A 22 8.62 23.34 -20.01
N ALA A 23 9.43 24.08 -19.23
CA ALA A 23 10.62 24.75 -19.74
C ALA A 23 11.64 23.75 -20.33
N ASN A 24 11.84 22.60 -19.68
CA ASN A 24 12.74 21.55 -20.17
C ASN A 24 12.16 20.82 -21.39
N LEU A 25 10.84 20.57 -21.43
CA LEU A 25 10.18 20.01 -22.62
C LEU A 25 10.31 20.95 -23.82
N ASN A 26 10.11 22.26 -23.62
CA ASN A 26 10.27 23.27 -24.67
C ASN A 26 11.72 23.51 -25.11
N ALA A 27 12.71 22.96 -24.39
CA ALA A 27 14.10 22.97 -24.81
C ALA A 27 14.44 21.79 -25.74
N LEU A 28 13.57 20.79 -25.86
CA LEU A 28 13.71 19.70 -26.83
C LEU A 28 13.26 20.18 -28.20
N GLU A 29 14.12 20.01 -29.21
CA GLU A 29 13.76 20.30 -30.59
C GLU A 29 12.55 19.46 -31.04
N GLY A 30 11.55 20.13 -31.60
CA GLY A 30 10.31 19.51 -32.08
C GLY A 30 9.26 19.21 -30.99
N VAL A 31 9.40 19.77 -29.79
CA VAL A 31 8.42 19.63 -28.69
C VAL A 31 7.89 21.01 -28.27
N PHE A 32 6.57 21.13 -28.15
CA PHE A 32 5.90 22.40 -27.80
C PHE A 32 4.85 22.18 -26.71
N CYS A 33 5.22 22.40 -25.45
CA CYS A 33 4.30 22.48 -24.33
C CYS A 33 3.72 23.90 -24.21
N ARG A 34 2.44 24.06 -24.58
CA ARG A 34 1.73 25.33 -24.77
C ARG A 34 1.00 25.83 -23.52
N GLY A 35 1.67 25.74 -22.36
CA GLY A 35 1.11 26.20 -21.09
C GLY A 35 -0.19 25.53 -20.69
N GLU A 36 -1.08 26.27 -20.04
CA GLU A 36 -2.39 25.81 -19.55
C GLU A 36 -3.48 26.06 -20.59
N ALA A 37 -3.49 25.27 -21.66
CA ALA A 37 -4.39 25.43 -22.82
C ALA A 37 -5.89 25.39 -22.46
N PHE A 38 -6.26 24.74 -21.35
CA PHE A 38 -7.64 24.55 -20.89
C PHE A 38 -7.96 25.25 -19.56
N ASN A 39 -7.13 26.22 -19.15
CA ASN A 39 -7.45 27.09 -18.01
C ASN A 39 -8.72 27.92 -18.31
N PRO A 40 -9.69 28.02 -17.39
CA PRO A 40 -10.92 28.78 -17.63
C PRO A 40 -10.71 30.31 -17.71
N ALA A 41 -9.66 30.83 -17.06
CA ALA A 41 -9.42 32.27 -16.97
C ALA A 41 -8.64 32.84 -18.16
N PHE A 42 -7.74 32.05 -18.76
CA PHE A 42 -6.87 32.46 -19.87
C PHE A 42 -6.54 31.28 -20.79
N ILE A 43 -5.86 31.54 -21.91
CA ILE A 43 -5.42 30.49 -22.84
C ILE A 43 -3.89 30.35 -22.85
N GLY A 44 -3.37 29.20 -22.42
CA GLY A 44 -1.93 28.89 -22.46
C GLY A 44 -1.09 29.61 -21.41
N TYR A 45 -0.86 30.91 -21.61
CA TYR A 45 -0.06 31.75 -20.71
C TYR A 45 -0.83 33.00 -20.28
N PRO A 46 -0.49 33.59 -19.12
CA PRO A 46 -0.99 34.91 -18.77
C PRO A 46 -0.65 35.91 -19.89
N ASN A 47 -1.68 36.61 -20.40
CA ASN A 47 -1.63 37.56 -21.52
C ASN A 47 -1.42 36.96 -22.92
N SER A 48 -1.50 35.64 -23.09
CA SER A 48 -1.57 35.04 -24.42
C SER A 48 -2.98 35.21 -24.99
N GLU A 49 -3.08 35.59 -26.26
CA GLU A 49 -4.36 35.82 -26.94
C GLU A 49 -4.88 34.56 -27.66
N GLU A 50 -3.96 33.69 -28.09
CA GLU A 50 -4.27 32.49 -28.86
C GLU A 50 -3.22 31.38 -28.72
N ILE A 51 -3.65 30.14 -29.00
CA ILE A 51 -2.78 28.99 -29.25
C ILE A 51 -3.09 28.47 -30.64
N LEU A 52 -2.08 28.35 -31.51
CA LEU A 52 -2.23 27.80 -32.86
C LEU A 52 -3.35 28.50 -33.68
N GLY A 53 -3.46 29.82 -33.56
CA GLY A 53 -4.50 30.62 -34.24
C GLY A 53 -5.91 30.47 -33.64
N ILE A 54 -6.05 29.83 -32.47
CA ILE A 54 -7.33 29.66 -31.77
C ILE A 54 -7.33 30.55 -30.53
N SER A 55 -8.23 31.52 -30.49
CA SER A 55 -8.41 32.42 -29.34
C SER A 55 -9.15 31.77 -28.19
N GLN A 56 -9.04 32.37 -26.99
CA GLN A 56 -9.82 31.95 -25.82
C GLN A 56 -11.32 31.85 -26.11
N VAL A 57 -11.90 32.84 -26.80
CA VAL A 57 -13.34 32.86 -27.14
C VAL A 57 -13.72 31.68 -28.04
N GLN A 58 -12.83 31.29 -28.97
CA GLN A 58 -13.08 30.15 -29.84
C GLN A 58 -12.96 28.82 -29.08
N ARG A 59 -11.96 28.69 -28.20
CA ARG A 59 -11.78 27.54 -27.31
C ARG A 59 -12.97 27.37 -26.37
N ASP A 60 -13.44 28.45 -25.73
CA ASP A 60 -14.55 28.41 -24.78
C ASP A 60 -15.85 27.92 -25.44
N LYS A 61 -16.10 28.35 -26.69
CA LYS A 61 -17.23 27.90 -27.52
C LYS A 61 -17.12 26.43 -27.94
N ASN A 62 -15.94 25.98 -28.33
CA ASN A 62 -15.71 24.59 -28.74
C ASN A 62 -14.27 24.16 -28.44
N PRO A 63 -14.01 23.55 -27.27
CA PRO A 63 -12.64 23.24 -26.84
C PRO A 63 -12.02 22.09 -27.68
N ASN A 64 -12.84 21.30 -28.38
CA ASN A 64 -12.36 20.21 -29.25
C ASN A 64 -11.61 20.75 -30.47
N ARG A 65 -11.86 22.00 -30.89
CA ARG A 65 -11.08 22.63 -31.96
C ARG A 65 -9.62 22.81 -31.56
N LEU A 66 -9.38 23.20 -30.29
CA LEU A 66 -8.03 23.34 -29.77
C LEU A 66 -7.35 21.99 -29.58
N LEU A 67 -8.08 20.98 -29.07
CA LEU A 67 -7.55 19.61 -28.99
C LEU A 67 -7.14 19.07 -30.37
N ALA A 68 -7.95 19.30 -31.41
CA ALA A 68 -7.60 18.91 -32.77
C ALA A 68 -6.34 19.63 -33.26
N ALA A 69 -6.26 20.96 -33.09
CA ALA A 69 -5.09 21.74 -33.49
C ALA A 69 -3.80 21.27 -32.78
N LEU A 70 -3.88 20.90 -31.50
CA LEU A 70 -2.73 20.38 -30.75
C LEU A 70 -2.27 18.98 -31.23
N ARG A 71 -3.19 18.15 -31.72
CA ARG A 71 -2.87 16.81 -32.27
C ARG A 71 -2.30 16.88 -33.68
N ASP A 72 -2.77 17.84 -34.47
CA ASP A 72 -2.42 18.00 -35.88
C ASP A 72 -1.37 19.10 -36.09
N ASP A 73 -0.62 19.45 -35.04
CA ASP A 73 0.39 20.50 -35.08
C ASP A 73 1.52 20.13 -36.06
N PRO A 74 1.71 20.88 -37.16
CA PRO A 74 2.73 20.58 -38.15
C PRO A 74 4.15 20.86 -37.66
N ASP A 75 4.31 21.69 -36.61
CA ASP A 75 5.62 22.12 -36.14
C ASP A 75 6.31 21.05 -35.28
N GLY A 76 5.55 20.13 -34.68
CA GLY A 76 6.09 19.04 -33.87
C GLY A 76 5.10 18.45 -32.88
N LEU A 77 5.63 17.77 -31.85
CA LEU A 77 4.81 17.18 -30.80
C LEU A 77 4.31 18.26 -29.86
N SER A 78 3.03 18.60 -29.98
CA SER A 78 2.36 19.59 -29.15
C SER A 78 1.78 18.99 -27.87
N GLY A 79 1.83 19.75 -26.78
CA GLY A 79 1.18 19.37 -25.54
C GLY A 79 0.86 20.56 -24.65
N PHE A 80 0.30 20.27 -23.48
CA PHE A 80 -0.20 21.30 -22.56
C PHE A 80 -0.26 20.76 -21.13
N ARG A 81 -0.31 21.68 -20.16
CA ARG A 81 -0.59 21.40 -18.76
C ARG A 81 -2.09 21.40 -18.51
N TYR A 82 -2.57 20.42 -17.75
CA TYR A 82 -3.97 20.27 -17.36
C TYR A 82 -4.06 20.01 -15.86
N PHE A 83 -4.86 20.82 -15.15
CA PHE A 83 -5.10 20.71 -13.70
C PHE A 83 -6.53 20.27 -13.41
N HIS A 84 -6.82 19.81 -12.19
CA HIS A 84 -8.16 19.32 -11.82
C HIS A 84 -9.30 20.33 -12.01
N ASP A 85 -9.00 21.63 -12.01
CA ASP A 85 -9.96 22.74 -12.13
C ASP A 85 -10.02 23.35 -13.55
N HIS A 86 -9.35 22.72 -14.51
CA HIS A 86 -9.43 23.10 -15.93
C HIS A 86 -10.72 22.62 -16.57
N ASP A 87 -10.98 23.05 -17.81
CA ASP A 87 -12.22 22.74 -18.53
C ASP A 87 -12.51 21.21 -18.51
N PRO A 88 -13.57 20.75 -17.82
CA PRO A 88 -13.84 19.32 -17.67
C PRO A 88 -14.37 18.70 -18.96
N ARG A 89 -14.84 19.50 -19.93
CA ARG A 89 -15.44 19.02 -21.19
C ARG A 89 -14.44 18.27 -22.08
N VAL A 90 -13.14 18.46 -21.85
CA VAL A 90 -12.06 17.83 -22.62
C VAL A 90 -11.41 16.64 -21.93
N LEU A 91 -11.63 16.45 -20.62
CA LEU A 91 -10.91 15.44 -19.84
C LEU A 91 -11.12 14.03 -20.40
N ASP A 92 -12.38 13.66 -20.65
CA ASP A 92 -12.72 12.34 -21.20
C ASP A 92 -12.07 12.10 -22.56
N GLN A 93 -12.01 13.11 -23.42
CA GLN A 93 -11.39 13.00 -24.74
C GLN A 93 -9.88 12.84 -24.64
N ILE A 94 -9.24 13.60 -23.75
CA ILE A 94 -7.79 13.52 -23.50
C ILE A 94 -7.43 12.13 -22.96
N LEU A 95 -8.18 11.65 -21.96
CA LEU A 95 -7.90 10.38 -21.29
C LEU A 95 -8.21 9.18 -22.20
N ALA A 96 -9.22 9.26 -23.07
CA ALA A 96 -9.56 8.18 -24.01
C ALA A 96 -8.65 8.11 -25.25
N ASP A 97 -7.97 9.19 -25.63
CA ASP A 97 -7.14 9.23 -26.84
C ASP A 97 -5.79 8.52 -26.64
N GLU A 98 -5.64 7.30 -27.13
CA GLU A 98 -4.40 6.49 -27.06
C GLU A 98 -3.18 7.17 -27.71
N ARG A 99 -3.40 8.12 -28.63
CA ARG A 99 -2.33 8.88 -29.29
C ARG A 99 -1.96 10.16 -28.54
N CYS A 100 -2.68 10.50 -27.49
CA CYS A 100 -2.27 11.54 -26.56
C CYS A 100 -1.43 10.90 -25.44
N ALA A 101 -0.17 11.28 -25.29
CA ALA A 101 0.68 10.81 -24.19
C ALA A 101 0.26 11.45 -22.86
N LYS A 102 0.17 10.66 -21.78
CA LYS A 102 -0.17 11.16 -20.43
C LYS A 102 1.09 11.23 -19.58
N VAL A 103 1.50 12.43 -19.20
CA VAL A 103 2.55 12.67 -18.21
C VAL A 103 1.88 13.08 -16.92
N ILE A 104 2.10 12.33 -15.84
CA ILE A 104 1.53 12.63 -14.51
C ILE A 104 2.65 13.18 -13.63
N LEU A 105 2.52 14.45 -13.25
CA LEU A 105 3.48 15.14 -12.38
C LEU A 105 2.93 15.29 -10.98
N THR A 106 3.58 14.65 -10.02
CA THR A 106 3.18 14.67 -8.60
C THR A 106 4.16 15.45 -7.75
N ARG A 107 3.67 15.97 -6.62
CA ARG A 107 4.45 16.60 -5.55
C ARG A 107 3.76 16.34 -4.23
N ASN A 108 4.51 16.37 -3.13
CA ASN A 108 3.91 16.39 -1.80
C ASN A 108 2.85 17.50 -1.69
N PRO A 109 1.57 17.16 -1.47
CA PRO A 109 0.49 18.16 -1.43
C PRO A 109 0.66 19.22 -0.34
N LEU A 110 1.31 18.88 0.79
CA LEU A 110 1.59 19.83 1.86
C LEU A 110 2.58 20.92 1.38
N ASP A 111 3.63 20.51 0.68
CA ASP A 111 4.62 21.43 0.11
C ASP A 111 4.01 22.36 -0.95
N SER A 112 3.12 21.81 -1.79
CA SER A 112 2.38 22.59 -2.79
C SER A 112 1.45 23.61 -2.13
N TYR A 113 0.67 23.20 -1.13
CA TYR A 113 -0.28 24.05 -0.42
C TYR A 113 0.41 25.18 0.34
N VAL A 114 1.44 24.87 1.15
CA VAL A 114 2.20 25.91 1.87
C VAL A 114 2.86 26.88 0.89
N SER A 115 3.41 26.37 -0.22
CA SER A 115 3.97 27.24 -1.26
C SER A 115 2.92 28.13 -1.91
N TRP A 116 1.68 27.67 -2.07
CA TRP A 116 0.57 28.46 -2.60
C TRP A 116 0.13 29.55 -1.62
N LYS A 117 -0.01 29.23 -0.32
CA LYS A 117 -0.33 30.23 0.71
C LYS A 117 0.73 31.34 0.82
N ILE A 118 2.02 30.99 0.69
CA ILE A 118 3.10 32.00 0.67
C ILE A 118 3.00 32.89 -0.56
N ALA A 119 2.72 32.33 -1.74
CA ALA A 119 2.56 33.11 -2.96
C ALA A 119 1.35 34.06 -2.87
N GLN A 120 0.25 33.59 -2.29
CA GLN A 120 -0.95 34.40 -2.04
C GLN A 120 -0.65 35.55 -1.07
N ALA A 121 0.06 35.29 0.04
CA ALA A 121 0.43 36.32 1.00
C ALA A 121 1.40 37.37 0.41
N THR A 122 2.39 36.92 -0.36
CA THR A 122 3.46 37.79 -0.88
C THR A 122 3.16 38.47 -2.22
N GLY A 123 2.11 38.03 -2.93
CA GLY A 123 1.79 38.50 -4.29
C GLY A 123 2.81 38.11 -5.37
N GLN A 124 3.78 37.24 -5.05
CA GLN A 124 4.87 36.85 -5.96
C GLN A 124 4.61 35.47 -6.59
N TRP A 125 4.20 35.45 -7.86
CA TRP A 125 3.86 34.22 -8.60
C TRP A 125 5.04 33.62 -9.40
N LYS A 126 6.07 34.42 -9.72
CA LYS A 126 7.34 34.00 -10.34
C LYS A 126 8.52 34.67 -9.62
N LEU A 127 9.34 33.87 -8.94
CA LEU A 127 10.56 34.34 -8.27
C LEU A 127 11.75 34.31 -9.25
N THR A 128 11.88 35.37 -10.04
CA THR A 128 13.06 35.60 -10.90
C THR A 128 14.20 36.32 -10.17
N ASN A 129 13.98 36.83 -8.94
CA ASN A 129 14.96 37.68 -8.26
C ASN A 129 15.11 37.31 -6.77
N ILE A 130 16.27 36.76 -6.42
CA ILE A 130 16.60 36.21 -5.08
C ILE A 130 16.73 37.32 -4.01
N LYS A 131 16.93 38.59 -4.41
CA LYS A 131 17.25 39.70 -3.49
C LYS A 131 16.04 40.45 -2.89
N ALA A 132 14.80 40.16 -3.30
CA ALA A 132 13.60 40.91 -2.87
C ALA A 132 12.61 40.04 -2.08
N ARG A 133 13.13 39.29 -1.09
CA ARG A 133 12.34 38.34 -0.32
C ARG A 133 11.66 39.02 0.87
N LYS A 134 10.33 39.18 0.82
CA LYS A 134 9.54 39.39 2.03
C LYS A 134 9.36 38.04 2.72
N SER A 135 9.88 37.90 3.94
CA SER A 135 9.79 36.68 4.73
C SER A 135 8.44 36.61 5.47
N GLU A 136 7.33 36.63 4.73
CA GLU A 136 6.02 36.39 5.32
C GLU A 136 5.77 34.88 5.42
N LYS A 137 5.47 34.41 6.63
CA LYS A 137 5.07 33.04 6.90
C LYS A 137 3.62 32.84 6.45
N ALA A 138 3.31 31.69 5.86
CA ALA A 138 1.94 31.35 5.52
C ALA A 138 1.13 31.00 6.78
N VAL A 139 -0.14 31.41 6.83
CA VAL A 139 -1.11 30.88 7.81
C VAL A 139 -1.72 29.61 7.22
N PHE A 140 -1.58 28.49 7.95
CA PHE A 140 -2.15 27.20 7.58
C PHE A 140 -3.61 27.12 8.02
N ASP A 141 -4.48 26.68 7.12
CA ASP A 141 -5.90 26.44 7.39
C ASP A 141 -6.19 24.93 7.20
N ALA A 142 -6.68 24.30 8.25
CA ALA A 142 -6.90 22.86 8.28
C ALA A 142 -8.06 22.41 7.37
N GLU A 143 -9.14 23.17 7.31
CA GLU A 143 -10.33 22.84 6.52
C GLU A 143 -10.06 23.10 5.04
N GLU A 144 -9.43 24.23 4.70
CA GLU A 144 -9.00 24.54 3.35
C GLU A 144 -8.05 23.47 2.81
N PHE A 145 -7.08 23.05 3.64
CA PHE A 145 -6.16 21.99 3.27
C PHE A 145 -6.88 20.64 3.08
N ALA A 146 -7.80 20.26 3.98
CA ALA A 146 -8.57 19.02 3.86
C ALA A 146 -9.37 18.96 2.56
N ASN A 147 -10.08 20.04 2.24
CA ASN A 147 -10.89 20.15 1.02
C ASN A 147 -10.01 20.10 -0.24
N HIS A 148 -8.85 20.77 -0.20
CA HIS A 148 -7.88 20.72 -1.30
C HIS A 148 -7.37 19.29 -1.55
N ILE A 149 -6.98 18.57 -0.51
CA ILE A 149 -6.51 17.17 -0.63
C ILE A 149 -7.61 16.26 -1.18
N ALA A 150 -8.83 16.40 -0.68
CA ALA A 150 -9.96 15.58 -1.13
C ALA A 150 -10.22 15.77 -2.64
N ALA A 151 -10.21 17.02 -3.12
CA ALA A 151 -10.39 17.32 -4.54
C ALA A 151 -9.28 16.70 -5.42
N LEU A 152 -8.02 16.85 -5.00
CA LEU A 152 -6.88 16.24 -5.69
C LEU A 152 -6.98 14.72 -5.74
N GLN A 153 -7.41 14.10 -4.64
CA GLN A 153 -7.55 12.66 -4.54
C GLN A 153 -8.65 12.13 -5.46
N VAL A 154 -9.80 12.80 -5.53
CA VAL A 154 -10.89 12.46 -6.44
C VAL A 154 -10.39 12.47 -7.89
N PHE A 155 -9.69 13.54 -8.29
CA PHE A 155 -9.15 13.66 -9.64
C PHE A 155 -8.10 12.58 -9.97
N GLN A 156 -7.18 12.30 -9.04
CA GLN A 156 -6.17 11.24 -9.25
C GLN A 156 -6.80 9.85 -9.39
N VAL A 157 -7.84 9.54 -8.60
CA VAL A 157 -8.57 8.28 -8.70
C VAL A 157 -9.33 8.20 -10.03
N GLU A 158 -9.93 9.29 -10.48
CA GLU A 158 -10.59 9.35 -11.78
C GLU A 158 -9.60 9.06 -12.92
N VAL A 159 -8.48 9.77 -12.98
CA VAL A 159 -7.44 9.56 -14.00
C VAL A 159 -6.95 8.10 -13.99
N LEU A 160 -6.63 7.56 -12.80
CA LEU A 160 -6.16 6.19 -12.65
C LEU A 160 -7.18 5.18 -13.19
N ASN A 161 -8.45 5.30 -12.79
CA ASN A 161 -9.51 4.39 -13.21
C ASN A 161 -9.74 4.44 -14.72
N ARG A 162 -9.71 5.63 -15.33
CA ARG A 162 -9.88 5.81 -16.79
C ARG A 162 -8.74 5.18 -17.57
N LEU A 163 -7.50 5.38 -17.14
CA LEU A 163 -6.33 4.77 -17.78
C LEU A 163 -6.36 3.25 -17.64
N GLN A 164 -6.70 2.73 -16.46
CA GLN A 164 -6.85 1.28 -16.23
C GLN A 164 -7.95 0.66 -17.10
N ALA A 165 -9.12 1.29 -17.16
CA ALA A 165 -10.25 0.79 -17.93
C ALA A 165 -9.99 0.79 -19.45
N SER A 166 -9.17 1.73 -19.93
CA SER A 166 -8.77 1.83 -21.34
C SER A 166 -7.47 1.10 -21.68
N GLY A 167 -6.81 0.46 -20.70
CA GLY A 167 -5.54 -0.24 -20.91
C GLY A 167 -4.35 0.68 -21.22
N GLN A 168 -4.45 1.97 -20.93
CA GLN A 168 -3.42 2.96 -21.20
C GLN A 168 -2.45 3.12 -20.02
N THR A 169 -1.23 3.52 -20.31
CA THR A 169 -0.21 3.85 -19.30
C THR A 169 0.21 5.31 -19.39
N ALA A 170 0.68 5.85 -18.26
CA ALA A 170 1.19 7.21 -18.15
C ALA A 170 2.66 7.20 -17.72
N PHE A 171 3.40 8.24 -18.07
CA PHE A 171 4.74 8.49 -17.55
C PHE A 171 4.64 9.30 -16.26
N TYR A 172 5.02 8.70 -15.14
CA TYR A 172 4.96 9.33 -13.83
C TYR A 172 6.28 10.03 -13.53
N VAL A 173 6.20 11.27 -13.04
CA VAL A 173 7.35 12.08 -12.62
C VAL A 173 7.03 12.72 -11.27
N ALA A 174 7.92 12.58 -10.30
CA ALA A 174 7.80 13.35 -9.06
C ALA A 174 8.54 14.69 -9.19
N TYR A 175 8.16 15.68 -8.39
CA TYR A 175 8.81 17.00 -8.36
C TYR A 175 10.32 16.90 -8.11
N GLU A 176 10.75 15.96 -7.28
CA GLU A 176 12.15 15.71 -6.94
C GLU A 176 12.94 15.17 -8.14
N ASP A 177 12.29 14.36 -8.99
CA ASP A 177 12.89 13.74 -10.18
C ASP A 177 13.08 14.74 -11.32
N LEU A 178 12.43 15.91 -11.26
CA LEU A 178 12.59 16.95 -12.27
C LEU A 178 14.05 17.40 -12.41
N GLN A 179 14.86 17.28 -11.36
CA GLN A 179 16.29 17.63 -11.38
C GLN A 179 17.18 16.53 -11.96
N SER A 180 16.62 15.40 -12.39
CA SER A 180 17.37 14.33 -13.04
C SER A 180 17.35 14.50 -14.56
N LEU A 181 18.53 14.76 -15.13
CA LEU A 181 18.71 14.81 -16.58
C LEU A 181 18.33 13.47 -17.24
N ASP A 182 18.61 12.35 -16.58
CA ASP A 182 18.27 11.02 -17.06
C ASP A 182 16.75 10.80 -17.11
N VAL A 183 16.00 11.29 -16.12
CA VAL A 183 14.53 11.19 -16.11
C VAL A 183 13.93 12.06 -17.22
N MET A 184 14.43 13.28 -17.43
CA MET A 184 13.95 14.15 -18.52
C MET A 184 14.24 13.55 -19.89
N ASN A 185 15.42 12.97 -20.10
CA ASN A 185 15.78 12.29 -21.33
C ASN A 185 15.01 10.96 -21.52
N GLY A 186 14.68 10.28 -20.42
CA GLY A 186 13.77 9.12 -20.41
C GLY A 186 12.34 9.50 -20.83
N LEU A 187 11.84 10.64 -20.36
CA LEU A 187 10.55 11.20 -20.81
C LEU A 187 10.59 11.53 -22.30
N ALA A 188 11.65 12.19 -22.80
CA ALA A 188 11.81 12.47 -24.23
C ALA A 188 11.80 11.18 -25.06
N GLN A 189 12.49 10.14 -24.59
CA GLN A 189 12.48 8.82 -25.23
C GLN A 189 11.09 8.19 -25.24
N TRP A 190 10.38 8.23 -24.11
CA TRP A 190 9.03 7.68 -24.01
C TRP A 190 8.03 8.42 -24.90
N LEU A 191 8.15 9.74 -25.02
CA LEU A 191 7.38 10.57 -25.96
C LEU A 191 7.71 10.28 -27.43
N GLY A 192 8.70 9.44 -27.73
CA GLY A 192 9.11 9.12 -29.10
C GLY A 192 9.92 10.23 -29.77
N VAL A 193 10.40 11.20 -29.00
CA VAL A 193 11.16 12.36 -29.50
C VAL A 193 12.65 11.99 -29.59
N PRO A 194 13.36 12.33 -30.69
CA PRO A 194 14.79 12.03 -30.84
C PRO A 194 15.70 13.00 -30.09
N ALA A 195 15.28 14.25 -29.89
CA ALA A 195 16.04 15.28 -29.19
C ALA A 195 16.35 14.89 -27.73
N ARG A 196 17.49 15.32 -27.21
CA ARG A 196 17.93 15.08 -25.82
C ARG A 196 18.47 16.36 -25.21
N LEU A 197 18.25 16.52 -23.91
CA LEU A 197 18.82 17.61 -23.13
C LEU A 197 20.26 17.27 -22.75
N GLU A 198 21.17 18.22 -22.95
CA GLU A 198 22.56 18.15 -22.46
C GLU A 198 22.68 18.68 -21.02
N ALA A 199 21.77 19.57 -20.63
CA ALA A 199 21.66 20.13 -19.30
C ALA A 199 20.21 20.57 -19.03
N LEU A 200 19.85 20.66 -17.75
CA LEU A 200 18.54 21.17 -17.32
C LEU A 200 18.52 22.70 -17.31
N ASP A 201 17.32 23.28 -17.38
CA ASP A 201 17.15 24.73 -17.25
C ASP A 201 17.73 25.23 -15.91
N SER A 202 18.77 26.06 -16.00
CA SER A 202 19.48 26.62 -14.85
C SER A 202 18.74 27.77 -14.15
N LYS A 203 17.64 28.27 -14.74
CA LYS A 203 16.88 29.43 -14.22
C LYS A 203 15.99 29.08 -13.03
N LEU A 204 15.65 27.80 -12.83
CA LEU A 204 14.78 27.35 -11.75
C LEU A 204 15.57 26.47 -10.75
N LYS A 205 16.26 27.13 -9.82
CA LYS A 205 16.93 26.44 -8.70
C LYS A 205 15.91 26.01 -7.64
N PRO A 206 16.05 24.83 -7.01
CA PRO A 206 15.21 24.42 -5.89
C PRO A 206 15.17 25.49 -4.80
N GLN A 207 13.97 25.99 -4.54
CA GLN A 207 13.74 27.09 -3.62
C GLN A 207 13.48 26.56 -2.21
N ASN A 208 14.46 26.81 -1.34
CA ASN A 208 14.38 26.83 0.11
C ASN A 208 14.41 25.46 0.84
N PRO A 209 15.60 24.98 1.27
CA PRO A 209 15.79 23.74 2.03
C PRO A 209 15.29 23.80 3.48
N GLU A 210 14.65 24.91 3.88
CA GLU A 210 14.10 25.06 5.22
C GLU A 210 12.89 24.11 5.44
N PRO A 211 12.78 23.50 6.64
CA PRO A 211 11.63 22.68 7.02
C PRO A 211 10.31 23.42 6.81
N ILE A 212 9.25 22.71 6.42
CA ILE A 212 7.90 23.28 6.22
C ILE A 212 7.41 24.03 7.47
N THR A 213 7.73 23.53 8.66
CA THR A 213 7.40 24.15 9.96
C THR A 213 7.98 25.56 10.12
N ALA A 214 9.13 25.87 9.50
CA ALA A 214 9.71 27.20 9.52
C ALA A 214 8.99 28.21 8.60
N LYS A 215 8.21 27.70 7.63
CA LYS A 215 7.52 28.49 6.59
C LYS A 215 6.07 28.85 6.97
N VAL A 216 5.57 28.30 8.09
CA VAL A 216 4.18 28.44 8.55
C VAL A 216 4.14 29.25 9.86
N ALA A 217 3.17 30.15 9.98
CA ALA A 217 3.01 31.02 11.15
C ALA A 217 2.40 30.30 12.36
N ASN A 218 1.63 29.24 12.12
CA ASN A 218 0.90 28.42 13.09
C ASN A 218 1.22 26.92 12.92
N PRO A 219 2.47 26.48 13.17
CA PRO A 219 2.90 25.09 12.94
C PRO A 219 2.10 24.08 13.77
N GLU A 220 1.66 24.42 14.98
CA GLU A 220 0.89 23.50 15.84
C GLU A 220 -0.49 23.14 15.25
N VAL A 221 -1.17 24.10 14.60
CA VAL A 221 -2.45 23.86 13.92
C VAL A 221 -2.24 22.92 12.72
N MET A 222 -1.17 23.17 11.96
CA MET A 222 -0.75 22.30 10.87
C MET A 222 -0.41 20.89 11.37
N GLU A 223 0.32 20.78 12.48
CA GLU A 223 0.69 19.50 13.08
C GLU A 223 -0.51 18.70 13.56
N ALA A 224 -1.46 19.33 14.25
CA ALA A 224 -2.69 18.71 14.71
C ALA A 224 -3.61 18.27 13.54
N ALA A 225 -3.83 19.14 12.55
CA ALA A 225 -4.64 18.83 11.38
C ALA A 225 -4.06 17.63 10.61
N LEU A 226 -2.75 17.65 10.41
CA LEU A 226 -2.07 16.60 9.71
C LEU A 226 -1.86 15.34 10.57
N ALA A 227 -1.96 15.40 11.91
CA ALA A 227 -2.00 14.21 12.76
C ALA A 227 -3.35 13.47 12.65
N GLY A 228 -4.43 14.21 12.35
CA GLY A 228 -5.75 13.66 12.05
C GLY A 228 -5.93 13.23 10.58
N MET A 229 -5.11 13.75 9.66
CA MET A 229 -5.03 13.26 8.29
C MET A 229 -4.08 12.06 8.24
N ASP A 230 -4.39 11.04 7.43
CA ASP A 230 -3.45 9.94 7.13
C ASP A 230 -2.24 10.49 6.35
N ARG A 231 -1.34 11.14 7.09
CA ARG A 231 -0.26 12.05 6.65
C ARG A 231 0.76 11.40 5.74
N PHE A 232 0.74 10.07 5.66
CA PHE A 232 1.67 9.27 4.88
C PHE A 232 0.98 8.44 3.81
N ASN A 233 -0.36 8.51 3.67
CA ASN A 233 -1.05 7.46 2.95
C ASN A 233 -0.62 6.09 3.57
N MET A 234 -0.61 5.92 4.90
CA MET A 234 -0.18 4.64 5.52
C MET A 234 -1.11 3.48 5.17
N THR A 235 -2.34 3.81 4.76
CA THR A 235 -3.26 2.89 4.06
C THR A 235 -2.77 2.48 2.66
N ARG A 236 -1.75 3.16 2.11
CA ARG A 236 -1.21 3.06 0.74
C ARG A 236 0.33 3.02 0.65
N THR A 237 1.09 2.82 1.73
CA THR A 237 2.47 2.28 1.60
C THR A 237 2.34 1.04 0.73
N PRO A 238 3.11 0.86 -0.37
CA PRO A 238 2.97 -0.31 -1.21
C PRO A 238 3.03 -1.52 -0.29
N ASN A 239 1.89 -2.19 -0.15
CA ASN A 239 1.90 -3.48 0.47
C ASN A 239 2.56 -4.37 -0.56
N PHE A 240 3.87 -4.59 -0.41
CA PHE A 240 4.62 -5.50 -1.26
C PHE A 240 4.24 -6.95 -0.96
N GLU A 241 3.50 -7.19 0.12
CA GLU A 241 2.84 -8.48 0.31
C GLU A 241 1.80 -8.68 -0.79
N PRO A 242 1.79 -9.86 -1.44
CA PRO A 242 0.82 -10.17 -2.47
C PRO A 242 -0.59 -10.14 -1.87
N ARG A 243 -1.56 -9.60 -2.62
CA ARG A 243 -2.97 -9.72 -2.27
C ARG A 243 -3.35 -11.19 -2.11
N ARG A 244 -4.10 -11.50 -1.07
CA ARG A 244 -4.52 -12.85 -0.73
C ARG A 244 -5.99 -13.03 -1.05
N GLY A 245 -6.33 -14.12 -1.72
CA GLY A 245 -7.72 -14.51 -1.89
C GLY A 245 -8.29 -15.18 -0.63
N PRO A 246 -9.59 -15.51 -0.62
CA PRO A 246 -10.30 -15.98 0.57
C PRO A 246 -9.82 -17.32 1.12
N SER A 247 -9.08 -18.11 0.34
CA SER A 247 -8.45 -19.38 0.80
C SER A 247 -9.45 -20.40 1.40
N VAL A 248 -10.66 -20.47 0.84
CA VAL A 248 -11.76 -21.34 1.31
C VAL A 248 -11.37 -22.80 1.56
N PRO A 249 -10.50 -23.46 0.77
CA PRO A 249 -10.09 -24.84 1.06
C PRO A 249 -9.38 -25.02 2.41
N GLY A 250 -8.87 -23.94 3.01
CA GLY A 250 -8.27 -23.96 4.34
C GLY A 250 -9.26 -23.73 5.49
N TYR A 251 -10.55 -23.52 5.22
CA TYR A 251 -11.55 -23.33 6.27
C TYR A 251 -11.95 -24.66 6.89
N PHE A 252 -12.41 -24.60 8.14
CA PHE A 252 -12.93 -25.74 8.88
C PHE A 252 -14.33 -25.43 9.38
N ALA A 253 -15.28 -26.28 9.04
CA ALA A 253 -16.67 -26.11 9.40
C ALA A 253 -17.14 -27.28 10.27
N ALA A 254 -17.83 -26.95 11.36
CA ALA A 254 -18.48 -27.92 12.23
C ALA A 254 -19.96 -28.10 11.82
N ASP A 255 -20.48 -29.31 11.95
CA ASP A 255 -21.82 -29.74 11.59
C ASP A 255 -22.79 -29.64 12.78
N VAL A 256 -22.35 -30.07 13.98
CA VAL A 256 -23.22 -30.09 15.19
C VAL A 256 -23.52 -28.68 15.70
N LEU A 257 -22.45 -27.90 15.89
CA LEU A 257 -22.55 -26.50 16.28
C LEU A 257 -22.05 -25.69 15.09
N PRO A 258 -22.86 -24.79 14.49
CA PRO A 258 -22.55 -24.18 13.20
C PRO A 258 -21.46 -23.10 13.31
N LEU A 259 -20.23 -23.56 13.54
CA LEU A 259 -19.02 -22.77 13.65
C LEU A 259 -18.20 -22.92 12.36
N LEU A 260 -17.72 -21.80 11.84
CA LEU A 260 -16.83 -21.75 10.69
C LEU A 260 -15.51 -21.09 11.07
N PHE A 261 -14.45 -21.88 11.22
CA PHE A 261 -13.12 -21.37 11.51
C PHE A 261 -12.37 -21.03 10.22
N GLN A 262 -11.89 -19.79 10.14
CA GLN A 262 -11.08 -19.26 9.05
C GLN A 262 -9.64 -19.06 9.58
N PRO A 263 -8.75 -20.06 9.45
CA PRO A 263 -7.45 -20.03 10.12
C PRO A 263 -6.48 -19.03 9.48
N ILE A 264 -5.69 -18.38 10.35
CA ILE A 264 -4.49 -17.64 9.96
C ILE A 264 -3.30 -18.56 10.10
N ASP A 265 -2.53 -18.77 9.02
CA ASP A 265 -1.33 -19.60 9.06
C ASP A 265 -0.33 -19.09 10.11
N GLY A 266 0.21 -20.00 10.92
CA GLY A 266 1.06 -19.67 12.07
C GLY A 266 0.30 -19.30 13.35
N GLY A 267 -1.03 -19.28 13.31
CA GLY A 267 -1.90 -19.19 14.49
C GLY A 267 -2.11 -20.55 15.18
N PRO A 268 -2.91 -20.59 16.26
CA PRO A 268 -3.18 -21.79 17.07
C PRO A 268 -4.16 -22.77 16.40
N THR A 269 -3.97 -23.08 15.11
CA THR A 269 -4.91 -23.89 14.33
C THR A 269 -5.17 -25.25 14.98
N ALA A 270 -4.14 -25.98 15.39
CA ALA A 270 -4.31 -27.30 16.01
C ALA A 270 -5.17 -27.25 17.28
N GLN A 271 -4.88 -26.31 18.19
CA GLN A 271 -5.63 -26.10 19.43
C GLN A 271 -7.12 -25.80 19.17
N VAL A 272 -7.40 -24.95 18.17
CA VAL A 272 -8.80 -24.61 17.79
C VAL A 272 -9.50 -25.81 17.17
N LEU A 273 -8.83 -26.57 16.30
CA LEU A 273 -9.43 -27.75 15.65
C LEU A 273 -9.71 -28.86 16.65
N ASP A 274 -8.81 -29.13 17.59
CA ASP A 274 -9.03 -30.13 18.64
C ASP A 274 -10.21 -29.75 19.53
N TRP A 275 -10.35 -28.46 19.86
CA TRP A 275 -11.51 -27.97 20.60
C TRP A 275 -12.82 -28.07 19.80
N MET A 276 -12.81 -27.66 18.51
CA MET A 276 -13.97 -27.78 17.63
C MET A 276 -14.40 -29.24 17.44
N ALA A 277 -13.45 -30.16 17.30
CA ALA A 277 -13.73 -31.58 17.21
C ALA A 277 -14.36 -32.14 18.50
N GLY A 278 -13.89 -31.67 19.66
CA GLY A 278 -14.49 -31.97 20.96
C GLY A 278 -15.96 -31.56 21.06
N LEU A 279 -16.36 -30.45 20.42
CA LEU A 279 -17.77 -30.03 20.35
C LEU A 279 -18.63 -30.98 19.50
N GLU A 280 -18.04 -31.67 18.53
CA GLU A 280 -18.73 -32.64 17.68
C GLU A 280 -18.73 -34.06 18.26
N GLY A 281 -17.99 -34.30 19.35
CA GLY A 281 -17.73 -35.64 19.84
C GLY A 281 -16.87 -36.48 18.87
N ALA A 282 -16.07 -35.83 18.04
CA ALA A 282 -15.24 -36.43 17.00
C ALA A 282 -13.74 -36.12 17.22
N ALA A 283 -12.89 -36.78 16.43
CA ALA A 283 -11.49 -36.36 16.27
C ALA A 283 -11.39 -35.21 15.24
N SER A 284 -10.26 -34.51 15.20
CA SER A 284 -10.09 -33.31 14.35
C SER A 284 -10.17 -33.56 12.84
N ASP A 285 -10.08 -34.82 12.40
CA ASP A 285 -10.34 -35.25 11.03
C ASP A 285 -11.84 -35.39 10.68
N GLY A 286 -12.72 -35.29 11.68
CA GLY A 286 -14.18 -35.26 11.51
C GLY A 286 -14.75 -33.93 11.01
N LEU A 287 -14.00 -32.84 11.13
CA LEU A 287 -14.43 -31.50 10.69
C LEU A 287 -14.45 -31.40 9.16
N GLN A 288 -15.44 -30.69 8.62
CA GLN A 288 -15.52 -30.45 7.17
C GLN A 288 -14.42 -29.46 6.75
N THR A 289 -13.56 -29.87 5.82
CA THR A 289 -12.44 -29.08 5.30
C THR A 289 -12.29 -29.25 3.78
N LYS A 290 -11.35 -28.53 3.15
CA LYS A 290 -11.10 -28.54 1.69
C LYS A 290 -12.33 -28.17 0.85
N LEU A 291 -13.25 -27.42 1.45
CA LEU A 291 -14.45 -26.93 0.77
C LEU A 291 -14.06 -26.00 -0.38
N ASN A 292 -14.79 -26.08 -1.48
CA ASN A 292 -14.81 -25.02 -2.49
C ASN A 292 -15.89 -23.97 -2.19
N GLN A 293 -15.92 -22.87 -2.95
CA GLN A 293 -16.89 -21.79 -2.70
C GLN A 293 -18.36 -22.23 -2.83
N LYS A 294 -18.66 -23.23 -3.67
CA LYS A 294 -20.02 -23.75 -3.85
C LYS A 294 -20.43 -24.57 -2.62
N GLU A 295 -19.57 -25.47 -2.16
CA GLU A 295 -19.79 -26.28 -0.97
C GLU A 295 -19.91 -25.41 0.28
N LEU A 296 -19.06 -24.39 0.45
CA LEU A 296 -19.19 -23.44 1.55
C LEU A 296 -20.53 -22.72 1.54
N ARG A 297 -21.02 -22.29 0.36
CA ARG A 297 -22.36 -21.67 0.24
C ARG A 297 -23.49 -22.64 0.57
N GLN A 298 -23.33 -23.93 0.24
CA GLN A 298 -24.30 -24.97 0.60
C GLN A 298 -24.30 -25.19 2.11
N TRP A 299 -23.12 -25.33 2.73
CA TRP A 299 -22.98 -25.45 4.17
C TRP A 299 -23.63 -24.26 4.90
N LYS A 300 -23.33 -23.01 4.49
CA LYS A 300 -23.93 -21.81 5.09
C LYS A 300 -25.45 -21.76 5.02
N ARG A 301 -26.05 -22.33 3.96
CA ARG A 301 -27.52 -22.39 3.80
C ARG A 301 -28.14 -23.50 4.66
N ALA A 302 -27.41 -24.60 4.87
CA ALA A 302 -27.86 -25.69 5.73
C ALA A 302 -27.74 -25.34 7.22
N HIS A 303 -26.89 -24.37 7.57
CA HIS A 303 -26.57 -23.99 8.94
C HIS A 303 -27.00 -22.54 9.23
N GLU A 304 -28.32 -22.29 9.30
CA GLU A 304 -28.84 -20.97 9.66
C GLU A 304 -28.36 -20.54 11.06
N GLY A 305 -27.94 -19.28 11.19
CA GLY A 305 -27.36 -18.78 12.45
C GLY A 305 -25.92 -19.20 12.69
N PHE A 306 -25.22 -19.76 11.68
CA PHE A 306 -23.79 -20.03 11.76
C PHE A 306 -22.98 -18.81 12.20
N CYS A 307 -21.82 -19.07 12.80
CA CYS A 307 -20.91 -18.04 13.24
C CYS A 307 -19.50 -18.33 12.72
N SER A 308 -18.94 -17.42 11.94
CA SER A 308 -17.56 -17.52 11.51
C SER A 308 -16.61 -16.79 12.46
N PHE A 309 -15.41 -17.32 12.61
CA PHE A 309 -14.39 -16.68 13.43
C PHE A 309 -12.97 -16.98 12.93
N THR A 310 -12.03 -16.16 13.37
CA THR A 310 -10.60 -16.35 13.20
C THR A 310 -9.89 -16.06 14.51
N VAL A 311 -8.64 -16.49 14.63
CA VAL A 311 -7.79 -16.20 15.78
C VAL A 311 -6.53 -15.46 15.32
N VAL A 312 -6.22 -14.35 15.98
CA VAL A 312 -4.96 -13.62 15.82
C VAL A 312 -4.03 -13.91 16.99
N ARG A 313 -2.74 -14.09 16.69
CA ARG A 313 -1.68 -14.39 17.66
C ARG A 313 -0.71 -13.20 17.74
N HIS A 314 -0.08 -12.99 18.90
CA HIS A 314 0.92 -11.93 19.04
C HIS A 314 2.03 -12.11 17.97
N PRO A 315 2.45 -11.06 17.24
CA PRO A 315 3.36 -11.22 16.10
C PRO A 315 4.67 -11.95 16.42
N VAL A 316 5.26 -11.71 17.60
CA VAL A 316 6.47 -12.43 18.05
C VAL A 316 6.20 -13.93 18.26
N ALA A 317 5.14 -14.28 18.99
CA ALA A 317 4.75 -15.67 19.22
C ALA A 317 4.45 -16.39 17.91
N ARG A 318 3.76 -15.72 16.99
CA ARG A 318 3.48 -16.26 15.65
C ARG A 318 4.76 -16.51 14.85
N ALA A 319 5.65 -15.52 14.80
CA ALA A 319 6.90 -15.67 14.06
C ALA A 319 7.77 -16.79 14.63
N HIS A 320 7.81 -16.93 15.96
CA HIS A 320 8.58 -17.97 16.63
C HIS A 320 7.99 -19.37 16.39
N ALA A 321 6.68 -19.55 16.55
CA ALA A 321 6.01 -20.81 16.22
C ALA A 321 6.27 -21.24 14.77
N VAL A 322 6.16 -20.29 13.82
CA VAL A 322 6.43 -20.54 12.40
C VAL A 322 7.90 -20.91 12.16
N PHE A 323 8.83 -20.23 12.83
CA PHE A 323 10.25 -20.57 12.75
C PHE A 323 10.49 -22.00 13.23
N CYS A 324 9.99 -22.35 14.41
CA CYS A 324 10.12 -23.68 15.01
C CYS A 324 9.51 -24.77 14.12
N GLU A 325 8.24 -24.62 13.74
CA GLU A 325 7.50 -25.66 13.02
C GLU A 325 7.89 -25.78 11.55
N ARG A 326 8.00 -24.65 10.83
CA ARG A 326 8.11 -24.64 9.35
C ARG A 326 9.55 -24.51 8.86
N VAL A 327 10.44 -23.93 9.66
CA VAL A 327 11.82 -23.64 9.23
C VAL A 327 12.83 -24.55 9.94
N LEU A 328 12.67 -24.75 11.24
CA LEU A 328 13.60 -25.52 12.06
C LEU A 328 13.28 -27.02 11.97
N LEU A 329 12.08 -27.43 12.40
CA LEU A 329 11.69 -28.84 12.55
C LEU A 329 11.07 -29.48 11.30
N ALA A 330 10.57 -28.68 10.34
CA ALA A 330 9.98 -29.22 9.11
C ALA A 330 10.97 -30.09 8.31
N ASP A 331 10.42 -31.07 7.56
CA ASP A 331 11.18 -31.87 6.60
C ASP A 331 12.05 -30.95 5.72
N PRO A 332 13.37 -31.20 5.60
CA PRO A 332 14.27 -30.48 4.70
C PRO A 332 13.78 -30.32 3.25
N LYS A 333 12.90 -31.23 2.77
CA LYS A 333 12.25 -31.14 1.46
C LYS A 333 11.13 -30.09 1.42
N SER A 334 10.48 -29.83 2.55
CA SER A 334 9.52 -28.75 2.71
C SER A 334 10.22 -27.40 2.61
N LEU A 335 9.65 -26.48 1.82
CA LEU A 335 10.19 -25.13 1.60
C LEU A 335 11.68 -25.11 1.16
N ARG A 336 12.16 -26.16 0.47
CA ARG A 336 13.58 -26.34 0.12
C ARG A 336 14.24 -25.09 -0.48
N GLN A 337 13.61 -24.46 -1.46
CA GLN A 337 14.13 -23.26 -2.12
C GLN A 337 14.20 -22.06 -1.16
N ILE A 338 13.23 -21.94 -0.25
CA ILE A 338 13.16 -20.88 0.76
C ILE A 338 14.27 -21.07 1.80
N ARG A 339 14.45 -22.31 2.31
CA ARG A 339 15.53 -22.63 3.26
C ARG A 339 16.91 -22.38 2.64
N GLN A 340 17.10 -22.72 1.37
CA GLN A 340 18.34 -22.42 0.65
C GLN A 340 18.62 -20.92 0.55
N ALA A 341 17.60 -20.10 0.28
CA ALA A 341 17.74 -18.64 0.26
C ALA A 341 18.10 -18.08 1.65
N MET A 342 17.46 -18.58 2.72
CA MET A 342 17.76 -18.19 4.11
C MET A 342 19.21 -18.56 4.50
N GLN A 343 19.66 -19.79 4.18
CA GLN A 343 21.03 -20.25 4.46
C GLN A 343 22.08 -19.48 3.64
N GLY A 344 21.80 -19.19 2.38
CA GLY A 344 22.72 -18.53 1.46
C GLY A 344 22.89 -17.04 1.70
N GLN A 345 21.78 -16.29 1.64
CA GLN A 345 21.76 -14.82 1.68
C GLN A 345 21.80 -14.30 3.13
N PHE A 346 21.04 -14.90 4.03
CA PHE A 346 20.90 -14.45 5.43
C PHE A 346 21.80 -15.22 6.41
N LYS A 347 22.62 -16.14 5.90
CA LYS A 347 23.57 -16.95 6.68
C LYS A 347 22.90 -17.64 7.88
N LEU A 348 21.65 -18.05 7.71
CA LEU A 348 20.89 -18.80 8.70
C LEU A 348 21.51 -20.18 8.86
N LYS A 349 22.07 -20.48 10.04
CA LYS A 349 22.60 -21.81 10.36
C LYS A 349 21.45 -22.66 10.89
N LEU A 350 20.94 -23.56 10.04
CA LEU A 350 19.94 -24.53 10.47
C LEU A 350 20.61 -25.86 10.82
N PRO A 351 20.33 -26.41 12.02
CA PRO A 351 20.84 -27.72 12.41
C PRO A 351 20.28 -28.81 11.50
N LYS A 352 21.03 -29.92 11.37
CA LYS A 352 20.51 -31.15 10.74
C LYS A 352 19.83 -31.98 11.82
N PHE A 353 18.51 -32.10 11.75
CA PHE A 353 17.77 -33.05 12.58
C PHE A 353 17.75 -34.41 11.88
N ASP A 354 18.32 -35.44 12.51
CA ASP A 354 18.39 -36.79 11.92
C ASP A 354 17.00 -37.47 11.92
N SER A 355 16.13 -37.12 12.88
CA SER A 355 14.69 -37.38 12.90
C SER A 355 14.15 -36.81 14.22
N GLY A 356 13.18 -35.87 14.18
CA GLY A 356 12.34 -35.44 15.31
C GLY A 356 13.02 -35.14 16.67
N THR A 357 12.93 -33.89 17.13
CA THR A 357 13.16 -33.38 18.51
C THR A 357 14.51 -33.62 19.19
N ILE A 358 15.38 -34.52 18.72
CA ILE A 358 16.73 -34.68 19.29
C ILE A 358 17.59 -33.51 18.79
N LEU A 359 17.87 -32.58 19.69
CA LEU A 359 18.75 -31.45 19.45
C LEU A 359 20.18 -31.93 19.13
N PRO A 360 20.77 -31.47 18.01
CA PRO A 360 22.20 -31.64 17.80
C PRO A 360 23.01 -30.99 18.92
N LYS A 361 24.18 -31.59 19.25
CA LYS A 361 25.02 -31.14 20.37
C LYS A 361 25.48 -29.67 20.26
N ASP A 362 25.46 -29.11 19.06
CA ASP A 362 25.88 -27.75 18.73
C ASP A 362 24.73 -26.74 18.62
N TYR A 363 23.48 -27.15 18.90
CA TYR A 363 22.31 -26.27 18.85
C TYR A 363 21.76 -25.99 20.26
N ASP A 364 22.34 -24.98 20.91
CA ASP A 364 21.91 -24.48 22.22
C ASP A 364 20.95 -23.28 22.11
N LEU A 365 20.57 -22.73 23.26
CA LEU A 365 19.66 -21.58 23.35
C LEU A 365 20.20 -20.34 22.62
N ALA A 366 21.52 -20.11 22.68
CA ALA A 366 22.15 -18.98 22.02
C ALA A 366 22.11 -19.14 20.49
N ALA A 367 22.40 -20.34 19.98
CA ALA A 367 22.27 -20.67 18.56
C ALA A 367 20.82 -20.56 18.07
N HIS A 368 19.84 -20.96 18.88
CA HIS A 368 18.42 -20.81 18.58
C HIS A 368 18.00 -19.34 18.46
N ARG A 369 18.40 -18.51 19.43
CA ARG A 369 18.16 -17.05 19.40
C ARG A 369 18.79 -16.40 18.16
N GLU A 370 20.05 -16.71 17.86
CA GLU A 370 20.75 -16.18 16.68
C GLU A 370 20.04 -16.57 15.37
N ALA A 371 19.62 -17.84 15.28
CA ALA A 371 18.89 -18.33 14.12
C ALA A 371 17.52 -17.63 13.99
N PHE A 372 16.80 -17.43 15.09
CA PHE A 372 15.52 -16.74 15.07
C PHE A 372 15.66 -15.27 14.63
N LEU A 373 16.65 -14.53 15.13
CA LEU A 373 16.92 -13.15 14.66
C LEU A 373 17.23 -13.09 13.15
N LYS A 374 18.02 -14.04 12.64
CA LYS A 374 18.30 -14.15 11.20
C LYS A 374 17.06 -14.49 10.37
N PHE A 375 16.18 -15.33 10.92
CA PHE A 375 14.88 -15.60 10.31
C PHE A 375 14.01 -14.32 10.26
N LEU A 376 13.93 -13.54 11.34
CA LEU A 376 13.22 -12.27 11.34
C LEU A 376 13.81 -11.27 10.33
N ALA A 377 15.14 -11.18 10.23
CA ALA A 377 15.80 -10.35 9.21
C ALA A 377 15.44 -10.78 7.78
N PHE A 378 15.36 -12.10 7.53
CA PHE A 378 14.85 -12.63 6.27
C PHE A 378 13.40 -12.22 6.02
N VAL A 379 12.51 -12.40 7.01
CA VAL A 379 11.09 -12.04 6.86
C VAL A 379 10.95 -10.55 6.56
N LYS A 380 11.69 -9.68 7.26
CA LYS A 380 11.70 -8.24 7.00
C LYS A 380 12.02 -7.91 5.54
N ALA A 381 13.10 -8.48 5.02
CA ALA A 381 13.50 -8.29 3.62
C ALA A 381 12.49 -8.91 2.65
N ASN A 382 11.91 -10.06 2.99
CA ASN A 382 10.94 -10.76 2.17
C ASN A 382 9.64 -9.96 2.00
N LEU A 383 9.07 -9.47 3.11
CA LEU A 383 7.86 -8.64 3.08
C LEU A 383 8.11 -7.26 2.46
N ALA A 384 9.35 -6.77 2.46
CA ALA A 384 9.76 -5.56 1.76
C ALA A 384 10.04 -5.77 0.25
N GLY A 385 9.86 -6.98 -0.29
CA GLY A 385 10.14 -7.28 -1.70
C GLY A 385 11.62 -7.29 -2.07
N GLN A 386 12.53 -7.35 -1.08
CA GLN A 386 13.99 -7.30 -1.27
C GLN A 386 14.62 -8.69 -1.46
N THR A 387 13.81 -9.74 -1.54
CA THR A 387 14.25 -11.11 -1.79
C THR A 387 13.56 -11.68 -3.03
N THR A 388 14.20 -12.61 -3.72
CA THR A 388 13.61 -13.35 -4.85
C THR A 388 12.64 -14.46 -4.41
N VAL A 389 12.43 -14.63 -3.10
CA VAL A 389 11.57 -15.67 -2.52
C VAL A 389 10.13 -15.17 -2.45
N ARG A 390 9.16 -16.01 -2.84
CA ARG A 390 7.73 -15.67 -2.67
C ARG A 390 7.37 -15.44 -1.21
N VAL A 391 6.43 -14.53 -0.94
CA VAL A 391 5.88 -14.34 0.41
C VAL A 391 4.94 -15.50 0.75
N ASP A 392 5.34 -16.34 1.71
CA ASP A 392 4.50 -17.43 2.21
C ASP A 392 3.47 -16.92 3.21
N SER A 393 2.29 -17.55 3.28
CA SER A 393 1.24 -17.16 4.21
C SER A 393 1.64 -17.36 5.68
N ALA A 394 2.55 -18.30 5.96
CA ALA A 394 3.01 -18.57 7.32
C ALA A 394 3.67 -17.36 8.01
N TRP A 395 4.29 -16.44 7.27
CA TRP A 395 4.92 -15.24 7.82
C TRP A 395 4.42 -13.93 7.19
N ALA A 396 3.32 -13.99 6.44
CA ALA A 396 2.62 -12.78 6.00
C ALA A 396 1.96 -12.07 7.18
N SER A 397 1.68 -10.78 7.05
CA SER A 397 0.93 -10.05 8.08
C SER A 397 -0.47 -10.65 8.25
N GLN A 398 -0.90 -10.81 9.50
CA GLN A 398 -2.21 -11.38 9.85
C GLN A 398 -3.35 -10.52 9.30
N ARG A 399 -3.16 -9.18 9.32
CA ARG A 399 -4.07 -8.23 8.68
C ARG A 399 -4.30 -8.54 7.20
N GLU A 400 -3.25 -8.87 6.46
CA GLU A 400 -3.35 -9.10 5.01
C GLU A 400 -4.01 -10.45 4.69
N ILE A 401 -3.86 -11.44 5.58
CA ILE A 401 -4.63 -12.68 5.51
C ILE A 401 -6.12 -12.40 5.76
N LEU A 402 -6.43 -11.63 6.80
CA LEU A 402 -7.80 -11.25 7.15
C LEU A 402 -8.50 -10.42 6.05
N ASN A 403 -7.78 -9.48 5.42
CA ASN A 403 -8.27 -8.74 4.26
C ASN A 403 -8.67 -9.68 3.11
N GLY A 404 -7.93 -10.78 2.91
CA GLY A 404 -8.26 -11.75 1.88
C GLY A 404 -9.57 -12.51 2.14
N PHE A 405 -9.91 -12.77 3.41
CA PHE A 405 -11.21 -13.38 3.76
C PHE A 405 -12.38 -12.49 3.35
N ALA A 406 -12.23 -11.17 3.48
CA ALA A 406 -13.27 -10.20 3.18
C ALA A 406 -13.70 -10.17 1.71
N GLU A 407 -12.90 -10.72 0.77
CA GLU A 407 -13.32 -10.90 -0.63
C GLU A 407 -14.55 -11.81 -0.77
N LEU A 408 -14.74 -12.75 0.18
CA LEU A 408 -15.93 -13.62 0.22
C LEU A 408 -16.87 -13.24 1.36
N ALA A 409 -16.34 -13.19 2.59
CA ALA A 409 -17.04 -12.75 3.80
C ALA A 409 -16.03 -12.60 4.93
N ALA A 410 -16.07 -11.46 5.63
CA ALA A 410 -15.30 -11.28 6.86
C ALA A 410 -15.77 -12.28 7.94
N PRO A 411 -14.87 -12.72 8.85
CA PRO A 411 -15.27 -13.46 10.04
C PRO A 411 -16.21 -12.62 10.92
N ASP A 412 -17.21 -13.23 11.55
CA ASP A 412 -18.06 -12.55 12.53
C ASP A 412 -17.27 -12.13 13.78
N HIS A 413 -16.24 -12.92 14.13
CA HIS A 413 -15.39 -12.70 15.29
C HIS A 413 -13.90 -12.82 14.95
N VAL A 414 -13.10 -11.87 15.44
CA VAL A 414 -11.63 -11.94 15.45
C VAL A 414 -11.20 -12.04 16.91
N LEU A 415 -10.72 -13.22 17.31
CA LEU A 415 -10.36 -13.52 18.70
C LEU A 415 -8.85 -13.39 18.91
N HIS A 416 -8.43 -12.94 20.09
CA HIS A 416 -7.02 -12.93 20.47
C HIS A 416 -6.63 -14.27 21.09
N GLU A 417 -5.48 -14.82 20.68
CA GLU A 417 -4.99 -16.10 21.21
C GLU A 417 -4.92 -16.14 22.74
N ALA A 418 -4.49 -15.04 23.36
CA ALA A 418 -4.34 -14.91 24.81
C ALA A 418 -5.66 -15.09 25.59
N GLU A 419 -6.81 -14.96 24.91
CA GLU A 419 -8.13 -14.99 25.52
C GLU A 419 -8.92 -16.24 25.10
N LEU A 420 -8.34 -17.16 24.32
CA LEU A 420 -9.06 -18.30 23.74
C LEU A 420 -9.73 -19.20 24.76
N THR A 421 -9.09 -19.40 25.92
CA THR A 421 -9.61 -20.24 27.00
C THR A 421 -10.95 -19.73 27.54
N GLU A 422 -11.21 -18.44 27.42
CA GLU A 422 -12.45 -17.78 27.84
C GLU A 422 -13.41 -17.54 26.65
N GLU A 423 -12.87 -17.03 25.53
CA GLU A 423 -13.65 -16.56 24.39
C GLU A 423 -14.27 -17.69 23.56
N LEU A 424 -13.56 -18.80 23.32
CA LEU A 424 -14.11 -19.90 22.53
C LEU A 424 -15.31 -20.56 23.22
N PRO A 425 -15.26 -20.90 24.53
CA PRO A 425 -16.45 -21.36 25.23
C PRO A 425 -17.59 -20.35 25.23
N HIS A 426 -17.29 -19.05 25.35
CA HIS A 426 -18.32 -18.02 25.27
C HIS A 426 -19.00 -17.97 23.89
N LEU A 427 -18.20 -18.03 22.82
CA LEU A 427 -18.67 -18.08 21.44
C LEU A 427 -19.55 -19.30 21.20
N ALA A 428 -19.12 -20.49 21.65
CA ALA A 428 -19.91 -21.71 21.54
C ALA A 428 -21.28 -21.59 22.22
N ARG A 429 -21.35 -21.06 23.46
CA ARG A 429 -22.64 -20.81 24.16
C ARG A 429 -23.54 -19.86 23.38
N ARG A 430 -22.96 -18.82 22.76
CA ARG A 430 -23.70 -17.85 21.96
C ARG A 430 -24.28 -18.50 20.70
N VAL A 431 -23.53 -19.38 20.04
CA VAL A 431 -23.99 -20.12 18.86
C VAL A 431 -25.07 -21.14 19.24
N GLN A 432 -24.91 -21.89 20.34
CA GLN A 432 -25.92 -22.82 20.84
C GLN A 432 -27.26 -22.11 21.06
N ARG A 433 -27.25 -20.96 21.75
CA ARG A 433 -28.45 -20.14 21.97
C ARG A 433 -29.10 -19.67 20.68
N ARG A 434 -28.29 -19.25 19.69
CA ARG A 434 -28.80 -18.81 18.38
C ARG A 434 -29.43 -19.96 17.59
N ALA A 435 -28.86 -21.15 17.69
CA ALA A 435 -29.35 -22.36 17.06
C ALA A 435 -30.55 -23.00 17.80
N GLY A 436 -30.97 -22.44 18.94
CA GLY A 436 -32.05 -23.01 19.77
C GLY A 436 -31.68 -24.35 20.39
N GLN A 437 -30.38 -24.64 20.53
CA GLN A 437 -29.88 -25.84 21.21
C GLN A 437 -29.85 -25.59 22.72
N ASP A 438 -30.17 -26.63 23.50
CA ASP A 438 -30.05 -26.59 24.96
C ASP A 438 -28.60 -26.31 25.38
N ALA A 439 -28.41 -25.76 26.58
CA ALA A 439 -27.09 -25.53 27.15
C ALA A 439 -26.38 -26.87 27.40
N GLY A 440 -25.66 -27.35 26.37
CA GLY A 440 -24.83 -28.54 26.43
C GLY A 440 -23.51 -28.26 27.13
N ASP A 441 -22.82 -29.34 27.52
CA ASP A 441 -21.46 -29.23 28.02
C ASP A 441 -20.53 -28.74 26.91
N ILE A 442 -19.66 -27.78 27.24
CA ILE A 442 -18.71 -27.20 26.29
C ILE A 442 -17.32 -27.59 26.75
N PRO A 443 -16.55 -28.33 25.94
CA PRO A 443 -15.23 -28.76 26.33
C PRO A 443 -14.34 -27.54 26.62
N PRO A 444 -13.50 -27.60 27.66
CA PRO A 444 -12.53 -26.56 27.91
C PRO A 444 -11.52 -26.50 26.76
N VAL A 445 -11.03 -25.30 26.47
CA VAL A 445 -9.89 -25.12 25.58
C VAL A 445 -8.63 -25.37 26.40
N LEU A 446 -7.77 -26.28 25.94
CA LEU A 446 -6.46 -26.48 26.57
C LEU A 446 -5.59 -25.24 26.37
N GLY A 447 -4.64 -24.96 27.28
CA GLY A 447 -3.70 -23.85 27.11
C GLY A 447 -2.80 -24.00 25.88
N ALA A 448 -2.19 -22.90 25.43
CA ALA A 448 -1.24 -22.95 24.32
C ALA A 448 -0.04 -23.85 24.68
N SER A 449 0.36 -24.72 23.76
CA SER A 449 1.59 -25.50 23.92
C SER A 449 2.80 -24.61 23.67
N GLU A 450 3.87 -24.80 24.46
CA GLU A 450 5.12 -24.09 24.20
C GLU A 450 5.78 -24.59 22.92
N ASP A 451 6.43 -23.68 22.20
CA ASP A 451 7.17 -24.00 21.00
C ASP A 451 8.35 -24.93 21.33
N LEU A 452 8.62 -25.88 20.44
CA LEU A 452 9.78 -26.77 20.53
C LEU A 452 10.83 -26.40 19.47
N PRO A 453 12.12 -26.52 19.77
CA PRO A 453 12.72 -27.16 20.95
C PRO A 453 12.93 -26.24 22.17
N PHE A 454 12.77 -24.93 22.02
CA PHE A 454 12.88 -23.94 23.10
C PHE A 454 11.65 -23.04 23.08
N ALA A 455 11.17 -22.63 24.26
CA ALA A 455 10.03 -21.73 24.34
C ALA A 455 10.45 -20.30 23.95
N LEU A 456 9.52 -19.52 23.40
CA LEU A 456 9.79 -18.10 23.10
C LEU A 456 10.27 -17.34 24.34
N GLY A 457 9.70 -17.65 25.51
CA GLY A 457 10.06 -17.01 26.77
C GLY A 457 11.53 -17.18 27.18
N ASP A 458 12.22 -18.19 26.64
CA ASP A 458 13.63 -18.45 26.98
C ASP A 458 14.60 -17.58 26.16
N ILE A 459 14.17 -17.10 24.99
CA ILE A 459 15.00 -16.27 24.10
C ILE A 459 14.50 -14.82 23.97
N TYR A 460 13.29 -14.52 24.42
CA TYR A 460 12.64 -13.23 24.22
C TYR A 460 13.39 -12.08 24.90
N ASP A 461 13.59 -11.00 24.16
CA ASP A 461 14.15 -9.76 24.65
C ASP A 461 13.70 -8.55 23.81
N ALA A 462 14.15 -7.36 24.20
CA ALA A 462 13.80 -6.10 23.55
C ALA A 462 14.31 -6.01 22.09
N GLU A 463 15.37 -6.73 21.72
CA GLU A 463 15.88 -6.75 20.34
C GLU A 463 14.91 -7.51 19.43
N ILE A 464 14.47 -8.70 19.87
CA ILE A 464 13.47 -9.51 19.16
C ILE A 464 12.15 -8.73 19.02
N GLU A 465 11.66 -8.15 20.11
CA GLU A 465 10.40 -7.38 20.10
C GLU A 465 10.50 -6.20 19.12
N SER A 466 11.56 -5.40 19.20
CA SER A 466 11.79 -4.26 18.31
C SER A 466 11.87 -4.68 16.84
N LEU A 467 12.59 -5.76 16.54
CA LEU A 467 12.71 -6.28 15.18
C LEU A 467 11.36 -6.78 14.65
N CYS A 468 10.63 -7.60 15.41
CA CYS A 468 9.29 -8.06 15.07
C CYS A 468 8.30 -6.92 14.87
N ARG A 469 8.31 -5.91 15.75
CA ARG A 469 7.48 -4.71 15.63
C ARG A 469 7.79 -3.94 14.35
N SER A 470 9.06 -3.88 13.94
CA SER A 470 9.45 -3.26 12.67
C SER A 470 9.01 -4.04 11.42
N ILE A 471 8.73 -5.33 11.56
CA ILE A 471 8.25 -6.21 10.48
C ILE A 471 6.72 -6.16 10.38
N TYR A 472 6.05 -6.34 11.52
CA TYR A 472 4.60 -6.54 11.61
C TYR A 472 3.88 -5.33 12.20
N GLN A 473 4.41 -4.11 12.04
CA GLN A 473 3.84 -2.88 12.61
C GLN A 473 2.32 -2.77 12.39
N ARG A 474 1.85 -3.18 11.20
CA ARG A 474 0.43 -3.18 10.84
C ARG A 474 -0.40 -4.12 11.71
N ASP A 475 0.10 -5.30 12.05
CA ASP A 475 -0.60 -6.22 12.95
C ASP A 475 -0.65 -5.63 14.37
N TYR A 476 0.44 -5.05 14.86
CA TYR A 476 0.44 -4.38 16.17
C TYR A 476 -0.59 -3.26 16.26
N VAL A 477 -0.68 -2.41 15.24
CA VAL A 477 -1.64 -1.31 15.22
C VAL A 477 -3.08 -1.81 15.00
N THR A 478 -3.28 -2.74 14.07
CA THR A 478 -4.63 -3.22 13.69
C THR A 478 -5.30 -3.99 14.81
N PHE A 479 -4.53 -4.82 15.52
CA PHE A 479 -5.05 -5.69 16.58
C PHE A 479 -4.69 -5.16 17.99
N GLY A 480 -4.06 -3.99 18.11
CA GLY A 480 -3.77 -3.37 19.40
C GLY A 480 -2.76 -4.13 20.27
N PHE A 481 -1.80 -4.84 19.67
CA PHE A 481 -0.79 -5.57 20.43
C PHE A 481 0.20 -4.62 21.14
N GLY A 482 0.44 -4.89 22.43
CA GLY A 482 1.53 -4.33 23.22
C GLY A 482 2.86 -5.06 22.99
N ASP A 483 3.79 -5.00 23.94
CA ASP A 483 4.95 -5.90 23.93
C ASP A 483 4.53 -7.31 24.34
N TRP A 484 5.21 -8.33 23.83
CA TRP A 484 4.88 -9.71 24.17
C TRP A 484 5.03 -9.95 25.68
N ARG A 485 4.09 -10.71 26.23
CA ARG A 485 4.11 -11.19 27.62
C ARG A 485 3.88 -12.69 27.61
N ARG A 486 4.55 -13.39 28.53
CA ARG A 486 4.29 -14.81 28.78
C ARG A 486 2.85 -14.94 29.28
N GLY A 487 2.01 -15.62 28.49
CA GLY A 487 0.61 -15.90 28.78
C GLY A 487 0.43 -17.11 29.68
#